data_AF-A0A624F7Y9-F1
#
_entry.id   AF-A0A624F7Y9-F1
#
_cell.length_a   1.000
_cell.length_b   1.000
_cell.length_c   1.000
_cell.angle_alpha   90.00
_cell.angle_beta   90.00
_cell.angle_gamma   90.00
#
_symmetry.space_group_name_H-M   'P 1'
#
loop_
_entity.id
_entity.type
_entity.pdbx_description
1 polymer ?
#
loop_
_entity_poly.entity_id
_entity_poly.type
_entity_poly.pdbx_seq_one_letter_code
_entity_poly.pdbx_strand_id
1 'polypeptide(L)'
;IKDIKAELNERLAYFEHENKLVEYQRLKQRVEFDLEMLTSTGMCKGVENYARHLTGLKEGDTPYTLFDYFAIKDRKFLVIVDESHVSLPQFRGMFAGDRSRKQTLVDYGFRLPSALDNRPLMFDEFIHKNCQFLFVSATPAPLELELSKENIFHQIMRPTGLLDPLIELKD
;
A
#
# COMPACT_ATOMS: atom_id res chain seq x y z
N ILE A 1 22.41 -2.70 -4.35
CA ILE A 1 23.40 -1.85 -3.62
C ILE A 1 23.92 -0.72 -4.49
N LYS A 2 24.44 -1.00 -5.70
CA LYS A 2 24.95 0.04 -6.61
C LYS A 2 23.89 1.10 -6.92
N ASP A 3 22.66 0.68 -7.18
CA ASP A 3 21.56 1.59 -7.54
C ASP A 3 21.12 2.48 -6.37
N ILE A 4 21.15 1.96 -5.14
CA ILE A 4 20.90 2.74 -3.91
C ILE A 4 21.98 3.83 -3.75
N LYS A 5 23.25 3.50 -4.02
CA LYS A 5 24.36 4.48 -3.98
C LYS A 5 24.21 5.54 -5.06
N ALA A 6 23.76 5.16 -6.26
CA ALA A 6 23.53 6.11 -7.35
C ALA A 6 22.42 7.11 -6.98
N GLU A 7 21.27 6.63 -6.51
CA GLU A 7 20.16 7.49 -6.07
C GLU A 7 20.55 8.36 -4.88
N LEU A 8 21.34 7.84 -3.94
CA LEU A 8 21.88 8.65 -2.84
C LEU A 8 22.69 9.84 -3.38
N ASN A 9 23.61 9.60 -4.30
CA ASN A 9 24.45 10.67 -4.85
C ASN A 9 23.61 11.74 -5.57
N GLU A 10 22.63 11.31 -6.37
CA GLU A 10 21.69 12.23 -7.05
C GLU A 10 20.89 13.06 -6.04
N ARG A 11 20.37 12.41 -4.99
CA ARG A 11 19.56 13.10 -3.98
C ARG A 11 20.38 14.03 -3.09
N LEU A 12 21.64 13.68 -2.81
CA LEU A 12 22.57 14.56 -2.10
C LEU A 12 22.92 15.79 -2.93
N ALA A 13 23.18 15.63 -4.23
CA ALA A 13 23.41 16.76 -5.12
C ALA A 13 22.18 17.71 -5.18
N TYR A 14 20.96 17.16 -5.18
CA TYR A 14 19.74 17.94 -5.07
C TYR A 14 19.71 18.77 -3.77
N PHE A 15 19.96 18.16 -2.61
CA PHE A 15 19.94 18.90 -1.34
C PHE A 15 21.05 19.95 -1.23
N GLU A 16 22.22 19.68 -1.81
CA GLU A 16 23.31 20.66 -1.87
C GLU A 16 22.94 21.87 -2.75
N HIS A 17 22.38 21.63 -3.94
CA HIS A 17 21.88 22.68 -4.83
C HIS A 17 20.79 23.55 -4.17
N GLU A 18 19.87 22.92 -3.44
CA GLU A 18 18.80 23.61 -2.72
C GLU A 18 19.25 24.24 -1.38
N ASN A 19 20.54 24.19 -1.05
CA ASN A 19 21.12 24.66 0.22
C ASN A 19 20.47 24.03 1.48
N LYS A 20 19.98 22.80 1.36
CA LYS A 20 19.35 21.99 2.43
C LYS A 20 20.39 21.10 3.12
N LEU A 21 21.37 21.73 3.75
CA LEU A 21 22.55 21.04 4.28
C LEU A 21 22.24 20.09 5.46
N VAL A 22 21.18 20.35 6.22
CA VAL A 22 20.74 19.49 7.34
C VAL A 22 20.15 18.19 6.79
N GLU A 23 19.28 18.29 5.79
CA GLU A 23 18.69 17.15 5.08
C GLU A 23 19.75 16.33 4.36
N TYR A 24 20.73 17.01 3.73
CA TYR A 24 21.90 16.37 3.13
C TYR A 24 22.65 15.50 4.14
N GLN A 25 23.07 16.07 5.27
CA GLN A 25 23.85 15.38 6.30
C GLN A 25 23.08 14.19 6.87
N ARG A 26 21.79 14.41 7.16
CA ARG A 26 20.87 13.40 7.69
C ARG A 26 20.72 12.22 6.75
N LEU A 27 20.46 12.48 5.46
CA LEU A 27 20.26 11.42 4.48
C LEU A 27 21.55 10.63 4.28
N LYS A 28 22.68 11.34 4.11
CA LYS A 28 24.00 10.74 3.89
C LYS A 28 24.35 9.76 5.00
N GLN A 29 24.37 10.22 6.25
CA GLN A 29 24.73 9.40 7.41
C GLN A 29 23.86 8.14 7.50
N ARG A 30 22.55 8.29 7.31
CA ARG A 30 21.60 7.18 7.42
C ARG A 30 21.80 6.14 6.31
N VAL A 31 21.88 6.57 5.05
CA VAL A 31 21.97 5.64 3.92
C VAL A 31 23.35 4.99 3.86
N GLU A 32 24.44 5.71 4.18
CA GLU A 32 25.78 5.11 4.24
C GLU A 32 25.87 4.02 5.32
N PHE A 33 25.29 4.26 6.50
CA PHE A 33 25.19 3.25 7.56
C PHE A 33 24.34 2.04 7.11
N ASP A 34 23.17 2.27 6.52
CA ASP A 34 22.32 1.19 6.03
C ASP A 34 23.03 0.37 4.93
N LEU A 35 23.81 1.01 4.05
CA LEU A 35 24.60 0.35 3.01
C LEU A 35 25.73 -0.51 3.59
N GLU A 36 26.39 -0.05 4.65
CA GLU A 36 27.40 -0.82 5.37
C GLU A 36 26.77 -2.07 6.03
N MET A 37 25.62 -1.91 6.68
CA MET A 37 24.87 -3.00 7.29
C MET A 37 24.39 -4.04 6.26
N LEU A 38 23.88 -3.57 5.10
CA LEU A 38 23.48 -4.45 4.00
C LEU A 38 24.66 -5.23 3.42
N THR A 39 25.84 -4.60 3.32
CA THR A 39 27.04 -5.25 2.77
C THR A 39 27.64 -6.27 3.74
N SER A 40 27.60 -5.98 5.04
CA SER A 40 28.23 -6.81 6.08
C SER A 40 27.33 -7.94 6.57
N THR A 41 26.03 -7.69 6.77
CA THR A 41 25.10 -8.63 7.39
C THR A 41 23.99 -9.12 6.45
N GLY A 42 23.83 -8.50 5.28
CA GLY A 42 22.72 -8.78 4.38
C GLY A 42 21.38 -8.16 4.79
N MET A 43 21.32 -7.43 5.91
CA MET A 43 20.10 -6.78 6.39
C MET A 43 20.40 -5.43 7.06
N CYS A 44 19.43 -4.52 7.08
CA CYS A 44 19.48 -3.30 7.88
C CYS A 44 18.11 -3.01 8.49
N LYS A 45 18.06 -2.12 9.50
CA LYS A 45 16.80 -1.71 10.09
C LYS A 45 16.01 -0.84 9.12
N GLY A 46 14.82 -1.29 8.74
CA GLY A 46 14.02 -0.58 7.76
C GLY A 46 14.40 -0.91 6.31
N VAL A 47 14.89 -2.13 6.06
CA VAL A 47 15.30 -2.61 4.73
C VAL A 47 14.18 -2.47 3.68
N GLU A 48 12.91 -2.50 4.11
CA GLU A 48 11.75 -2.31 3.23
C GLU A 48 11.75 -0.95 2.53
N ASN A 49 12.45 0.07 3.05
CA ASN A 49 12.57 1.37 2.37
C ASN A 49 13.45 1.31 1.10
N TYR A 50 14.15 0.19 0.90
CA TYR A 50 14.92 -0.11 -0.30
C TYR A 50 14.22 -1.16 -1.19
N ALA A 51 12.94 -1.48 -0.93
CA ALA A 51 12.22 -2.57 -1.60
C ALA A 51 12.29 -2.49 -3.14
N ARG A 52 12.12 -1.30 -3.74
CA ARG A 52 12.24 -1.11 -5.20
C ARG A 52 13.58 -1.62 -5.72
N HIS A 53 14.68 -1.17 -5.11
CA HIS A 53 16.03 -1.55 -5.51
C HIS A 53 16.33 -3.03 -5.26
N LEU A 54 15.74 -3.63 -4.23
CA LEU A 54 15.95 -5.04 -3.89
C LEU A 54 15.13 -5.99 -4.78
N THR A 55 14.00 -5.51 -5.30
CA THR A 55 13.09 -6.29 -6.14
C THR A 55 13.30 -6.07 -7.63
N GLY A 56 14.11 -5.07 -8.02
CA GLY A 56 14.38 -4.73 -9.41
C GLY A 56 13.21 -4.05 -10.13
N LEU A 57 12.21 -3.58 -9.38
CA LEU A 57 11.10 -2.81 -9.91
C LEU A 57 11.56 -1.41 -10.37
N LYS A 58 10.87 -0.84 -11.34
CA LYS A 58 11.09 0.55 -11.78
C LYS A 58 10.37 1.51 -10.84
N GLU A 59 10.72 2.79 -10.94
CA GLU A 59 10.03 3.85 -10.21
C GLU A 59 8.54 3.87 -10.56
N GLY A 60 7.68 3.94 -9.54
CA GLY A 60 6.23 3.95 -9.70
C GLY A 60 5.57 2.59 -9.94
N ASP A 61 6.33 1.53 -10.24
CA ASP A 61 5.79 0.19 -10.45
C ASP A 61 5.00 -0.29 -9.22
N THR A 62 4.03 -1.17 -9.46
CA THR A 62 3.23 -1.78 -8.40
C THR A 62 4.10 -2.67 -7.50
N PRO A 63 4.13 -2.43 -6.18
CA PRO A 63 4.94 -3.24 -5.27
C PRO A 63 4.37 -4.65 -5.12
N TYR A 64 5.25 -5.60 -4.76
CA TYR A 64 4.83 -6.93 -4.37
C TYR A 64 4.07 -6.91 -3.04
N THR A 65 3.02 -7.71 -2.96
CA THR A 65 2.09 -7.83 -1.84
C THR A 65 1.69 -9.28 -1.61
N LEU A 66 0.84 -9.53 -0.62
CA LEU A 66 0.27 -10.86 -0.37
C LEU A 66 -0.45 -11.43 -1.61
N PHE A 67 -1.09 -10.59 -2.43
CA PHE A 67 -1.79 -11.04 -3.64
C PHE A 67 -0.86 -11.79 -4.60
N ASP A 68 0.39 -11.35 -4.69
CA ASP A 68 1.36 -11.91 -5.63
C ASP A 68 1.80 -13.32 -5.18
N TYR A 69 1.81 -13.60 -3.86
CA TYR A 69 2.03 -14.95 -3.33
C TYR A 69 0.90 -15.92 -3.68
N PHE A 70 -0.35 -15.44 -3.75
CA PHE A 70 -1.46 -16.26 -4.24
C PHE A 70 -1.39 -16.46 -5.75
N ALA A 71 -0.99 -15.43 -6.50
CA ALA A 71 -0.88 -15.48 -7.95
C ALA A 71 0.18 -16.50 -8.43
N ILE A 72 1.25 -16.75 -7.66
CA ILE A 72 2.26 -17.78 -7.98
C ILE A 72 1.65 -19.18 -8.16
N LYS A 73 0.49 -19.45 -7.54
CA LYS A 73 -0.16 -20.77 -7.62
C LYS A 73 -0.87 -21.02 -8.97
N ASP A 74 -0.81 -20.08 -9.90
CA ASP A 74 -1.46 -20.11 -11.23
C ASP A 74 -2.94 -20.53 -11.16
N ARG A 75 -3.63 -20.05 -10.12
CA ARG A 75 -5.04 -20.29 -9.87
C ARG A 75 -5.70 -19.00 -9.43
N LYS A 76 -6.90 -18.76 -9.93
CA LYS A 76 -7.76 -17.70 -9.38
C LYS A 76 -8.01 -18.01 -7.90
N PHE A 77 -7.89 -16.98 -7.08
CA PHE A 77 -8.19 -17.06 -5.66
C PHE A 77 -9.36 -16.13 -5.33
N LEU A 78 -10.06 -16.45 -4.24
CA LEU A 78 -11.18 -15.66 -3.73
C LEU A 78 -10.65 -14.65 -2.71
N VAL A 79 -11.09 -13.40 -2.85
CA VAL A 79 -10.88 -12.34 -1.86
C VAL A 79 -12.24 -11.94 -1.32
N ILE A 80 -12.45 -12.20 -0.04
CA ILE A 80 -13.66 -11.79 0.67
C ILE A 80 -13.37 -10.45 1.32
N VAL A 81 -14.14 -9.43 0.95
CA VAL A 81 -14.06 -8.09 1.53
C VAL A 81 -15.27 -7.95 2.46
N ASP A 82 -15.02 -8.26 3.73
CA ASP A 82 -16.00 -8.10 4.79
C ASP A 82 -16.24 -6.61 5.09
N GLU A 83 -17.46 -6.28 5.52
CA GLU A 83 -17.95 -4.91 5.65
C GLU A 83 -17.52 -3.97 4.53
N SER A 84 -17.78 -4.39 3.28
CA SER A 84 -17.24 -3.77 2.07
C SER A 84 -17.49 -2.27 1.96
N HIS A 85 -18.64 -1.80 2.46
CA HIS A 85 -19.05 -0.40 2.49
C HIS A 85 -18.09 0.49 3.30
N VAL A 86 -17.30 -0.09 4.22
CA VAL A 86 -16.27 0.58 5.01
C VAL A 86 -14.87 0.21 4.50
N SER A 87 -14.63 -1.08 4.23
CA SER A 87 -13.29 -1.56 3.85
C SER A 87 -12.82 -1.05 2.51
N LEU A 88 -13.68 -0.95 1.48
CA LEU A 88 -13.27 -0.45 0.16
C LEU A 88 -12.86 1.03 0.18
N PRO A 89 -13.63 1.96 0.81
CA PRO A 89 -13.17 3.32 1.03
C PRO A 89 -11.84 3.40 1.78
N GLN A 90 -11.64 2.53 2.79
CA GLN A 90 -10.37 2.45 3.52
C GLN A 90 -9.22 2.09 2.60
N PHE A 91 -9.32 1.00 1.82
CA PHE A 91 -8.29 0.60 0.85
C PHE A 91 -7.97 1.72 -0.15
N ARG A 92 -9.01 2.42 -0.65
CA ARG A 92 -8.84 3.55 -1.55
C ARG A 92 -8.02 4.69 -0.93
N GLY A 93 -8.19 4.95 0.37
CA GLY A 93 -7.47 6.00 1.09
C GLY A 93 -6.02 5.66 1.47
N MET A 94 -5.65 4.38 1.50
CA MET A 94 -4.36 3.93 2.04
C MET A 94 -3.15 4.53 1.31
N PHE A 95 -3.16 4.51 -0.03
CA PHE A 95 -2.05 5.03 -0.83
C PHE A 95 -1.80 6.52 -0.57
N ALA A 96 -2.87 7.34 -0.59
CA ALA A 96 -2.74 8.78 -0.40
C ALA A 96 -2.22 9.13 1.00
N GLY A 97 -2.73 8.46 2.03
CA GLY A 97 -2.29 8.66 3.41
C GLY A 97 -0.83 8.24 3.62
N ASP A 98 -0.43 7.08 3.11
CA ASP A 98 0.96 6.62 3.21
C ASP A 98 1.93 7.50 2.40
N ARG A 99 1.55 7.89 1.18
CA ARG A 99 2.35 8.77 0.33
C ARG A 99 2.57 10.12 0.97
N SER A 100 1.54 10.75 1.54
CA SER A 100 1.67 12.03 2.24
C SER A 100 2.69 11.96 3.38
N ARG A 101 2.59 10.94 4.23
CA ARG A 101 3.52 10.71 5.35
C ARG A 101 4.94 10.44 4.88
N LYS A 102 5.12 9.59 3.86
CA LYS A 102 6.45 9.25 3.33
C LYS A 102 7.08 10.42 2.58
N GLN A 103 6.30 11.24 1.89
CA GLN A 103 6.79 12.42 1.19
C GLN A 103 7.50 13.37 2.17
N THR A 104 6.91 13.62 3.34
CA THR A 104 7.56 14.40 4.40
C THR A 104 8.91 13.82 4.81
N LEU A 105 9.05 12.50 4.94
CA LEU A 105 10.33 11.87 5.27
C LEU A 105 11.37 12.08 4.16
N VAL A 106 10.96 12.05 2.90
CA VAL A 106 11.83 12.27 1.73
C VAL A 106 12.23 13.74 1.59
N ASP A 107 11.31 14.66 1.84
CA ASP A 107 11.53 16.10 1.74
C ASP A 107 12.54 16.58 2.79
N TYR A 108 12.45 16.02 3.99
CA TYR A 108 13.37 16.31 5.10
C TYR A 108 14.54 15.32 5.19
N GLY A 109 14.90 14.61 4.12
CA GLY A 109 16.14 13.82 4.06
C GLY A 109 16.24 12.67 5.07
N PHE A 110 15.12 12.14 5.56
CA PHE A 110 15.11 10.92 6.38
C PHE A 110 15.16 9.64 5.54
N ARG A 111 14.67 9.70 4.30
CA ARG A 111 14.62 8.56 3.35
C ARG A 111 14.91 9.02 1.92
N LEU A 112 15.36 8.08 1.09
CA LEU A 112 15.50 8.27 -0.36
C LEU A 112 14.12 8.35 -1.04
N PRO A 113 14.01 9.00 -2.22
CA PRO A 113 12.78 9.00 -3.01
C PRO A 113 12.21 7.60 -3.28
N SER A 114 13.06 6.60 -3.53
CA SER A 114 12.64 5.19 -3.70
C SER A 114 11.82 4.62 -2.55
N ALA A 115 11.89 5.20 -1.36
CA ALA A 115 11.09 4.74 -0.23
C ALA A 115 9.58 4.95 -0.47
N LEU A 116 9.21 5.86 -1.38
CA LEU A 116 7.82 6.07 -1.83
C LEU A 116 7.25 4.88 -2.59
N ASP A 117 8.11 4.06 -3.21
CA ASP A 117 7.70 2.88 -3.97
C ASP A 117 7.44 1.66 -3.08
N ASN A 118 7.90 1.68 -1.82
CA ASN A 118 7.41 0.76 -0.80
C ASN A 118 6.10 1.28 -0.23
N ARG A 119 4.98 0.98 -0.86
CA ARG A 119 3.68 1.61 -0.59
C ARG A 119 2.52 0.61 -0.60
N PRO A 120 1.35 0.97 -0.04
CA PRO A 120 0.11 0.28 -0.35
C PRO A 120 -0.21 0.34 -1.84
N LEU A 121 -1.02 -0.61 -2.30
CA LEU A 121 -1.62 -0.57 -3.63
C LEU A 121 -2.54 0.65 -3.74
N MET A 122 -2.52 1.27 -4.92
CA MET A 122 -3.60 2.16 -5.35
C MET A 122 -4.87 1.34 -5.54
N PHE A 123 -6.04 1.99 -5.44
CA PHE A 123 -7.32 1.31 -5.59
C PHE A 123 -7.42 0.54 -6.92
N ASP A 124 -6.97 1.15 -8.01
CA ASP A 124 -6.96 0.52 -9.33
C ASP A 124 -6.00 -0.67 -9.41
N GLU A 125 -4.85 -0.61 -8.74
CA GLU A 125 -3.91 -1.75 -8.66
C GLU A 125 -4.50 -2.91 -7.85
N PHE A 126 -5.33 -2.61 -6.85
CA PHE A 126 -5.99 -3.61 -6.00
C PHE A 126 -7.17 -4.27 -6.73
N ILE A 127 -8.10 -3.49 -7.27
CA ILE A 127 -9.36 -4.00 -7.81
C ILE A 127 -9.16 -4.79 -9.12
N HIS A 128 -8.04 -4.56 -9.82
CA HIS A 128 -7.67 -5.29 -11.04
C HIS A 128 -6.72 -6.48 -10.78
N LYS A 129 -6.45 -6.85 -9.52
CA LYS A 129 -5.71 -8.10 -9.25
C LYS A 129 -6.48 -9.29 -9.84
N ASN A 130 -5.73 -10.29 -10.31
CA ASN A 130 -6.28 -11.51 -10.93
C ASN A 130 -6.89 -12.46 -9.87
N CYS A 131 -7.98 -12.02 -9.25
CA CYS A 131 -8.76 -12.76 -8.26
C CYS A 131 -10.26 -12.58 -8.52
N GLN A 132 -11.07 -13.30 -7.73
CA GLN A 132 -12.50 -13.05 -7.65
C GLN A 132 -12.78 -12.32 -6.33
N PHE A 133 -13.52 -11.22 -6.39
CA PHE A 133 -13.96 -10.50 -5.20
C PHE A 133 -15.36 -10.94 -4.79
N LEU A 134 -15.55 -11.15 -3.48
CA LEU A 134 -16.86 -11.27 -2.85
C LEU A 134 -16.98 -10.13 -1.84
N PHE A 135 -17.85 -9.17 -2.13
CA PHE A 135 -18.16 -8.07 -1.22
C PHE A 135 -19.27 -8.51 -0.26
N VAL A 136 -19.04 -8.37 1.04
CA VAL A 136 -20.00 -8.75 2.08
C VAL A 136 -20.35 -7.49 2.87
N SER A 137 -21.62 -7.12 2.87
CA SER A 137 -22.13 -6.03 3.70
C SER A 137 -23.66 -6.10 3.81
N ALA A 138 -24.20 -5.70 4.96
CA ALA A 138 -25.63 -5.44 5.10
C ALA A 138 -26.08 -4.16 4.37
N THR A 139 -25.15 -3.23 4.12
CA THR A 139 -25.40 -1.91 3.52
C THR A 139 -24.37 -1.63 2.42
N PRO A 140 -24.34 -2.41 1.32
CA PRO A 140 -23.35 -2.23 0.26
C PRO A 140 -23.47 -0.83 -0.36
N ALA A 141 -22.34 -0.16 -0.56
CA ALA A 141 -22.29 1.14 -1.21
C ALA A 141 -22.40 1.02 -2.75
N PRO A 142 -22.62 2.15 -3.46
CA PRO A 142 -22.86 2.12 -4.91
C PRO A 142 -21.75 1.47 -5.74
N LEU A 143 -20.49 1.60 -5.29
CA LEU A 143 -19.33 1.03 -5.96
C LEU A 143 -19.39 -0.50 -5.98
N GLU A 144 -19.73 -1.14 -4.86
CA GLU A 144 -19.84 -2.60 -4.79
C GLU A 144 -20.95 -3.11 -5.69
N LEU A 145 -22.08 -2.40 -5.72
CA LEU A 145 -23.21 -2.74 -6.56
C LEU A 145 -22.84 -2.63 -8.05
N GLU A 146 -22.14 -1.55 -8.44
CA GLU A 146 -21.65 -1.36 -9.80
C GLU A 146 -20.68 -2.46 -10.23
N LEU A 147 -19.70 -2.79 -9.39
CA LEU A 147 -18.71 -3.83 -9.66
C LEU A 147 -19.35 -5.23 -9.75
N SER A 148 -20.37 -5.49 -8.93
CA SER A 148 -21.04 -6.80 -8.87
C SER A 148 -22.04 -7.03 -10.00
N LYS A 149 -22.58 -5.95 -10.60
CA LYS A 149 -23.59 -5.98 -11.66
C LYS A 149 -24.81 -6.81 -11.24
N GLU A 150 -25.14 -7.86 -11.99
CA GLU A 150 -26.29 -8.74 -11.71
C GLU A 150 -25.99 -9.79 -10.62
N ASN A 151 -24.74 -9.91 -10.15
CA ASN A 151 -24.31 -10.93 -9.19
C ASN A 151 -24.51 -10.46 -7.73
N ILE A 152 -25.72 -10.05 -7.39
CA ILE A 152 -26.08 -9.58 -6.05
C ILE A 152 -26.97 -10.63 -5.38
N PHE A 153 -26.56 -11.08 -4.19
CA PHE A 153 -27.25 -12.13 -3.43
C PHE A 153 -27.60 -11.64 -2.03
N HIS A 154 -28.84 -11.89 -1.59
CA HIS A 154 -29.33 -11.41 -0.30
C HIS A 154 -29.48 -12.59 0.67
N GLN A 155 -28.93 -12.45 1.88
CA GLN A 155 -29.14 -13.38 2.98
C GLN A 155 -29.81 -12.66 4.15
N ILE A 156 -31.14 -12.69 4.19
CA ILE A 156 -31.95 -12.00 5.21
C ILE A 156 -32.31 -12.94 6.37
N MET A 157 -32.59 -14.21 6.06
CA MET A 157 -33.03 -15.18 7.06
C MET A 157 -31.88 -15.53 8.02
N ARG A 158 -32.06 -15.20 9.31
CA ARG A 158 -31.14 -15.62 10.37
C ARG A 158 -31.38 -17.10 10.72
N PRO A 159 -30.33 -17.93 10.85
CA PRO A 159 -30.49 -19.34 11.25
C PRO A 159 -31.21 -19.53 12.59
N THR A 160 -31.17 -18.52 13.48
CA THR A 160 -31.84 -18.52 14.78
C THR A 160 -33.33 -18.15 14.73
N GLY A 161 -33.82 -17.64 13.60
CA GLY A 161 -35.19 -17.12 13.48
C GLY A 161 -35.43 -15.74 14.12
N LEU A 162 -34.37 -15.05 14.59
CA LEU A 162 -34.51 -13.70 15.13
C LEU A 162 -35.03 -12.72 14.07
N LEU A 163 -36.08 -11.98 14.43
CA LEU A 163 -36.70 -10.96 13.59
C LEU A 163 -35.96 -9.62 13.70
N ASP A 164 -36.09 -8.79 12.68
CA ASP A 164 -35.69 -7.38 12.76
C ASP A 164 -36.53 -6.65 13.82
N PRO A 165 -35.94 -5.69 14.54
CA PRO A 165 -36.65 -4.97 15.60
C PRO A 165 -37.80 -4.12 15.03
N LEU A 166 -38.85 -3.93 15.83
CA LEU A 166 -39.88 -2.93 15.53
C LEU A 166 -39.27 -1.52 15.68
N ILE A 167 -39.44 -0.68 14.66
CA ILE A 167 -38.95 0.70 14.66
C ILE A 167 -40.17 1.63 14.85
N GLU A 168 -40.18 2.41 15.93
CA GLU A 168 -41.14 3.49 16.18
C GLU A 168 -40.45 4.83 15.96
N LEU A 169 -40.93 5.62 14.99
CA LEU A 169 -40.48 6.99 14.78
C LEU A 169 -41.24 7.91 15.75
N LYS A 170 -40.51 8.70 16.54
CA LYS A 170 -41.07 9.71 17.42
C LYS A 170 -40.66 11.08 16.92
N ASP A 171 -41.64 11.96 16.77
CA ASP A 171 -41.47 13.37 16.40
C ASP A 171 -40.92 14.20 17.57
#